data_AF-A0AB39AL54-F1
#
_entry.id   AF-A0AB39AL54-F1
#
_cell.length_a   1.000
_cell.length_b   1.000
_cell.length_c   1.000
_cell.angle_alpha   90.00
_cell.angle_beta   90.00
_cell.angle_gamma   90.00
#
_symmetry.space_group_name_H-M   'P 1'
#
loop_
_entity.id
_entity.type
_entity.pdbx_description
1 polymer ?
#
loop_
_entity_poly.entity_id
_entity_poly.type
_entity_poly.pdbx_seq_one_letter_code
_entity_poly.pdbx_strand_id
1 'polypeptide(L)'
;MSNNLKKTTNKILKQLIKNPVIYFIFIAIFGCSIFVFEFFSIFNFNLNTPIERWVATATYFSNVFSPILLFVSILLLYRTWKDSKEALEVQKLELIETRIVLKEQSDTQSYSVFKETLFQVIDQIKKLNDKKCKLKHDERKWSIITDDNFDFRSIKESDMPFETFLQAYFFEMRSKPLENDELSLSFKRLIFEGTNVYIEKIKTIALLLSNIEGNRYKSILEISIFNKLTIFTWLMFVEISFHLYKQPNKGEEIEAELVFAVIAGLICRQLKDVYWIDALSDEVLLELKARKLL
;
A
#
# COMPACT_ATOMS: atom_id res chain seq x y z
N MET A 1 35.35 18.33 36.38
CA MET A 1 35.88 17.36 35.40
C MET A 1 36.30 16.01 36.00
N SER A 2 36.83 15.96 37.23
CA SER A 2 37.29 14.73 37.93
C SER A 2 36.21 13.66 38.22
N ASN A 3 34.97 14.06 38.55
CA ASN A 3 33.91 13.11 38.94
C ASN A 3 33.34 12.28 37.78
N ASN A 4 33.32 12.80 36.55
CA ASN A 4 32.87 12.03 35.39
C ASN A 4 33.91 10.98 34.98
N LEU A 5 35.20 11.29 35.08
CA LEU A 5 36.28 10.33 34.81
C LEU A 5 36.26 9.14 35.79
N LYS A 6 36.04 9.37 37.09
CA LYS A 6 35.87 8.31 38.11
C LYS A 6 34.62 7.45 37.88
N LYS A 7 33.51 8.04 37.43
CA LYS A 7 32.26 7.32 37.17
C LYS A 7 32.36 6.44 35.93
N THR A 8 33.07 6.89 34.90
CA THR A 8 33.34 6.12 33.68
C THR A 8 34.33 4.98 33.95
N THR A 9 35.41 5.22 34.70
CA THR A 9 36.36 4.15 35.09
C THR A 9 35.71 3.08 35.96
N ASN A 10 34.86 3.45 36.93
CA ASN A 10 34.12 2.46 37.73
C ASN A 10 33.09 1.67 36.91
N LYS A 11 32.47 2.27 35.88
CA LYS A 11 31.54 1.58 34.99
C LYS A 11 32.28 0.58 34.09
N ILE A 12 33.44 0.96 33.57
CA ILE A 12 34.34 0.10 32.79
C ILE A 12 34.86 -1.05 33.66
N LEU A 13 35.31 -0.77 34.90
CA LEU A 13 35.79 -1.79 35.83
C LEU A 13 34.69 -2.81 36.19
N LYS A 14 33.45 -2.32 36.42
CA LYS A 14 32.29 -3.17 36.73
C LYS A 14 31.83 -4.01 35.53
N GLN A 15 32.08 -3.51 34.31
CA GLN A 15 31.82 -4.23 33.06
C GLN A 15 32.93 -5.24 32.74
N LEU A 16 34.19 -4.94 33.08
CA LEU A 16 35.32 -5.88 33.05
C LEU A 16 35.10 -7.05 34.04
N ILE A 17 34.75 -6.75 35.30
CA ILE A 17 34.52 -7.77 36.33
C ILE A 17 33.30 -8.66 36.01
N LYS A 18 32.34 -8.17 35.22
CA LYS A 18 31.19 -8.96 34.75
C LYS A 18 31.48 -9.82 33.52
N ASN A 19 32.64 -9.71 32.89
CA ASN A 19 32.94 -10.48 31.69
C ASN A 19 33.59 -11.84 32.06
N PRO A 20 32.88 -12.97 31.93
CA PRO A 20 33.40 -14.31 32.22
C PRO A 20 34.67 -14.68 31.41
N VAL A 21 34.94 -13.98 30.30
CA VAL A 21 36.19 -14.09 29.52
C VAL A 21 37.43 -13.79 30.37
N ILE A 22 37.33 -12.78 31.22
CA ILE A 22 38.44 -12.36 32.09
C ILE A 22 38.77 -13.46 33.11
N TYR A 23 37.76 -14.21 33.57
CA TYR A 23 37.94 -15.33 34.49
C TYR A 23 38.68 -16.49 33.81
N PHE A 24 38.36 -16.83 32.56
CA PHE A 24 39.09 -17.88 31.82
C PHE A 24 40.57 -17.52 31.61
N ILE A 25 40.87 -16.25 31.34
CA ILE A 25 42.24 -15.74 31.22
C ILE A 25 42.96 -15.84 32.58
N PHE A 26 42.31 -15.43 33.68
CA PHE A 26 42.89 -15.56 35.02
C PHE A 26 43.13 -17.01 35.43
N ILE A 27 42.25 -17.95 35.05
CA ILE A 27 42.42 -19.38 35.31
C ILE A 27 43.64 -19.93 34.57
N ALA A 28 43.86 -19.55 33.30
CA ALA A 28 45.07 -19.94 32.57
C ALA A 28 46.34 -19.38 33.22
N ILE A 29 46.35 -18.09 33.58
CA ILE A 29 47.51 -17.45 34.22
C ILE A 29 47.82 -18.13 35.56
N PHE A 30 46.79 -18.38 36.37
CA PHE A 30 46.95 -19.02 37.67
C PHE A 30 47.42 -20.48 37.54
N GLY A 31 46.83 -21.23 36.60
CA GLY A 31 47.25 -22.60 36.30
C GLY A 31 48.71 -22.68 35.88
N CYS A 32 49.13 -21.85 34.93
CA CYS A 32 50.53 -21.77 34.51
C CYS A 32 51.46 -21.35 35.66
N SER A 33 51.04 -20.40 36.49
CA SER A 33 51.83 -19.92 37.64
C SER A 33 52.04 -21.00 38.71
N ILE A 34 51.07 -21.88 38.96
CA ILE A 34 51.21 -23.00 39.89
C ILE A 34 52.29 -23.96 39.40
N PHE A 35 52.27 -24.34 38.12
CA PHE A 35 53.28 -25.24 37.55
C PHE A 35 54.69 -24.64 37.60
N VAL A 36 54.83 -23.34 37.36
CA VAL A 36 56.12 -22.63 37.50
C VAL A 36 56.61 -22.66 38.94
N PHE A 37 55.73 -22.37 39.89
CA PHE A 37 56.06 -22.33 41.31
C PHE A 37 56.50 -23.71 41.82
N GLU A 38 55.73 -24.76 41.55
CA GLU A 38 56.05 -26.13 41.95
C GLU A 38 57.38 -26.61 41.34
N PHE A 39 57.61 -26.32 40.05
CA PHE A 39 58.86 -26.69 39.39
C PHE A 39 60.07 -26.06 40.06
N PHE A 40 60.04 -24.75 40.34
CA PHE A 40 61.17 -24.09 40.99
C PHE A 40 61.31 -24.41 42.48
N SER A 41 60.21 -24.79 43.15
CA SER A 41 60.25 -25.28 44.53
C SER A 41 60.96 -26.63 44.64
N ILE A 42 60.83 -27.50 43.63
CA ILE A 42 61.41 -28.85 43.63
C ILE A 42 62.84 -28.85 43.07
N PHE A 43 63.08 -28.15 41.96
CA PHE A 43 64.33 -28.23 41.21
C PHE A 43 65.34 -27.11 41.52
N ASN A 44 64.91 -26.07 42.26
CA ASN A 44 65.71 -24.91 42.65
C ASN A 44 66.21 -24.06 41.46
N PHE A 45 66.45 -22.76 41.68
CA PHE A 45 66.80 -21.83 40.61
C PHE A 45 68.32 -21.71 40.45
N ASN A 46 68.88 -22.10 39.29
CA ASN A 46 70.30 -21.94 39.00
C ASN A 46 70.53 -21.28 37.64
N LEU A 47 71.00 -20.03 37.65
CA LEU A 47 71.27 -19.23 36.45
C LEU A 47 72.58 -19.60 35.73
N ASN A 48 73.49 -20.31 36.40
CA ASN A 48 74.81 -20.65 35.86
C ASN A 48 74.82 -21.99 35.11
N THR A 49 73.67 -22.52 34.70
CA THR A 49 73.58 -23.79 33.98
C THR A 49 73.82 -23.62 32.48
N PRO A 50 74.38 -24.64 31.79
CA PRO A 50 74.51 -24.65 30.33
C PRO A 50 73.18 -24.38 29.63
N ILE A 51 73.23 -23.67 28.50
CA ILE A 51 72.05 -23.25 27.72
C ILE A 51 71.14 -24.42 27.33
N GLU A 52 71.70 -25.61 27.10
CA GLU A 52 70.97 -26.84 26.78
C GLU A 52 69.92 -27.20 27.85
N ARG A 53 70.25 -26.96 29.14
CA ARG A 53 69.32 -27.21 30.26
C ARG A 53 68.18 -26.19 30.30
N TRP A 54 68.44 -24.96 29.85
CA TRP A 54 67.41 -23.95 29.69
C TRP A 54 66.46 -24.28 28.55
N VAL A 55 66.98 -24.79 27.42
CA VAL A 55 66.17 -25.26 26.30
C VAL A 55 65.28 -26.44 26.72
N ALA A 56 65.82 -27.40 27.48
CA ALA A 56 65.04 -28.52 28.01
C ALA A 56 63.92 -28.05 28.96
N THR A 57 64.22 -27.12 29.86
CA THR A 57 63.24 -26.51 30.78
C THR A 57 62.14 -25.75 30.02
N ALA A 58 62.50 -24.98 29.00
CA ALA A 58 61.53 -24.28 28.15
C ALA A 58 60.62 -25.27 27.39
N THR A 59 61.18 -26.38 26.93
CA THR A 59 60.42 -27.46 26.25
C THR A 59 59.42 -28.11 27.21
N TYR A 60 59.81 -28.38 28.46
CA TYR A 60 58.90 -28.89 29.49
C TYR A 60 57.72 -27.94 29.72
N PHE A 61 57.99 -26.66 29.98
CA PHE A 61 56.92 -25.67 30.19
C PHE A 61 56.05 -25.47 28.95
N SER A 62 56.63 -25.49 27.74
CA SER A 62 55.85 -25.41 26.50
C SER A 62 54.86 -26.58 26.39
N ASN A 63 55.29 -27.80 26.72
CA ASN A 63 54.43 -28.98 26.71
C ASN A 63 53.33 -28.94 27.78
N VAL A 64 53.58 -28.31 28.93
CA VAL A 64 52.59 -28.13 30.01
C VAL A 64 51.62 -26.99 29.72
N PHE A 65 52.10 -25.85 29.22
CA PHE A 65 51.27 -24.66 28.96
C PHE A 65 50.42 -24.80 27.70
N SER A 66 50.93 -25.45 26.65
CA SER A 66 50.21 -25.60 25.38
C SER A 66 48.79 -26.17 25.53
N PRO A 67 48.55 -27.30 26.22
CA PRO A 67 47.20 -27.83 26.40
C PRO A 67 46.30 -26.89 27.24
N ILE A 68 46.85 -26.19 28.23
CA ILE A 68 46.09 -25.22 29.06
C ILE A 68 45.64 -24.02 28.22
N LEU A 69 46.56 -23.45 27.42
CA LEU A 69 46.27 -22.32 26.54
C LEU A 69 45.30 -22.71 25.42
N LEU A 70 45.44 -23.91 24.87
CA LEU A 70 44.54 -24.45 23.85
C LEU A 70 43.13 -24.64 24.41
N PHE A 71 43.01 -25.18 25.62
CA PHE A 71 41.72 -25.34 26.30
C PHE A 71 41.01 -23.99 26.50
N VAL A 72 41.72 -22.99 27.01
CA VAL A 72 41.16 -21.64 27.15
C VAL A 72 40.81 -21.02 25.80
N SER A 73 41.63 -21.24 24.77
CA SER A 73 41.35 -20.75 23.41
C SER A 73 40.05 -21.33 22.85
N ILE A 74 39.80 -22.63 23.04
CA ILE A 74 38.54 -23.28 22.63
C ILE A 74 37.35 -22.69 23.38
N LEU A 75 37.46 -22.46 24.70
CA LEU A 75 36.38 -21.87 25.48
C LEU A 75 36.04 -20.45 25.04
N LEU A 76 37.06 -19.64 24.72
CA LEU A 76 36.88 -18.28 24.20
C LEU A 76 36.23 -18.29 22.82
N LEU A 77 36.66 -19.19 21.93
CA LEU A 77 36.05 -19.36 20.62
C LEU A 77 34.59 -19.82 20.72
N TYR A 78 34.30 -20.80 21.57
CA TYR A 78 32.94 -21.29 21.79
C TYR A 78 32.02 -20.18 22.28
N ARG A 79 32.49 -19.37 23.23
CA ARG A 79 31.73 -18.23 23.74
C ARG A 79 31.50 -17.18 22.66
N THR A 80 32.55 -16.82 21.92
CA THR A 80 32.45 -15.84 20.82
C THR A 80 31.45 -16.31 19.77
N TRP A 81 31.46 -17.60 19.45
CA TRP A 81 30.50 -18.22 18.54
C TRP A 81 29.07 -18.16 19.09
N LYS A 82 28.88 -18.48 20.38
CA LYS A 82 27.57 -18.39 21.04
C LYS A 82 27.03 -16.95 21.03
N ASP A 83 27.84 -15.98 21.46
CA ASP A 83 27.45 -14.56 21.48
C ASP A 83 27.12 -14.06 20.06
N SER A 84 27.89 -14.49 19.04
CA SER A 84 27.62 -14.17 17.64
C SER A 84 26.31 -14.78 17.13
N LYS A 85 26.01 -16.02 17.54
CA LYS A 85 24.76 -16.70 17.17
C LYS A 85 23.55 -16.01 17.80
N GLU A 86 23.63 -15.66 19.08
CA GLU A 86 22.56 -14.93 19.79
C GLU A 86 22.34 -13.55 19.16
N ALA A 87 23.40 -12.80 18.85
CA ALA A 87 23.29 -11.52 18.16
C ALA A 87 22.65 -11.65 16.78
N LEU A 88 22.98 -12.70 16.02
CA LEU A 88 22.38 -12.97 14.72
C LEU A 88 20.89 -13.32 14.83
N GLU A 89 20.49 -14.07 15.86
CA GLU A 89 19.07 -14.40 16.10
C GLU A 89 18.27 -13.15 16.45
N VAL A 90 18.79 -12.28 17.31
CA VAL A 90 18.16 -10.99 17.63
C VAL A 90 18.03 -10.11 16.37
N GLN A 91 19.09 -9.99 15.58
CA GLN A 91 19.04 -9.24 14.32
C GLN A 91 18.00 -9.79 13.35
N LYS A 92 17.83 -11.11 13.26
CA LYS A 92 16.79 -11.72 12.42
C LYS A 92 15.39 -11.37 12.91
N LEU A 93 15.15 -11.37 14.21
CA LEU A 93 13.86 -10.99 14.79
C LEU A 93 13.56 -9.52 14.52
N GLU A 94 14.51 -8.62 14.76
CA GLU A 94 14.38 -7.20 14.45
C GLU A 94 14.11 -6.96 12.95
N LEU A 95 14.77 -7.73 12.06
CA LEU A 95 14.51 -7.67 10.62
C LEU A 95 13.10 -8.13 10.23
N ILE A 96 12.55 -9.13 10.91
CA ILE A 96 11.18 -9.59 10.68
C ILE A 96 10.19 -8.53 11.14
N GLU A 97 10.38 -7.97 12.34
CA GLU A 97 9.53 -6.92 12.88
C GLU A 97 9.56 -5.66 12.02
N THR A 98 10.75 -5.20 11.61
CA THR A 98 10.90 -4.05 10.71
C THR A 98 10.26 -4.30 9.34
N ARG A 99 10.37 -5.52 8.79
CA ARG A 99 9.68 -5.88 7.53
C ARG A 99 8.16 -5.81 7.67
N ILE A 100 7.61 -6.25 8.80
CA ILE A 100 6.17 -6.17 9.07
C ILE A 100 5.73 -4.70 9.13
N VAL A 101 6.44 -3.88 9.91
CA VAL A 101 6.13 -2.44 10.05
C VAL A 101 6.23 -1.72 8.70
N LEU A 102 7.28 -1.98 7.91
CA LEU A 102 7.44 -1.38 6.58
C LEU A 102 6.32 -1.78 5.63
N LYS A 103 5.86 -3.04 5.71
CA LYS A 103 4.72 -3.50 4.92
C LYS A 103 3.43 -2.77 5.32
N GLU A 104 3.15 -2.66 6.62
CA GLU A 104 1.98 -1.92 7.12
C GLU A 104 2.00 -0.44 6.73
N GLN A 105 3.18 0.19 6.77
CA GLN A 105 3.37 1.57 6.31
C GLN A 105 3.14 1.70 4.80
N SER A 106 3.70 0.79 4.00
CA SER A 106 3.50 0.75 2.55
C SER A 106 2.03 0.58 2.18
N ASP A 107 1.31 -0.32 2.87
CA ASP A 107 -0.11 -0.56 2.64
C ASP A 107 -0.95 0.67 3.02
N THR A 108 -0.62 1.32 4.13
CA THR A 108 -1.30 2.55 4.59
C THR A 108 -1.06 3.71 3.63
N GLN A 109 0.18 3.90 3.17
CA GLN A 109 0.53 4.94 2.21
C GLN A 109 -0.16 4.71 0.86
N SER A 110 -0.14 3.48 0.37
CA SER A 110 -0.81 3.10 -0.88
C SER A 110 -2.32 3.38 -0.81
N TYR A 111 -2.96 3.06 0.32
CA TYR A 111 -4.37 3.40 0.55
C TYR A 111 -4.62 4.91 0.60
N SER A 112 -3.74 5.69 1.24
CA SER A 112 -3.87 7.16 1.30
C SER A 112 -3.79 7.78 -0.09
N VAL A 113 -2.77 7.42 -0.86
CA VAL A 113 -2.56 7.89 -2.24
C VAL A 113 -3.77 7.55 -3.09
N PHE A 114 -4.22 6.29 -3.00
CA PHE A 114 -5.40 5.84 -3.71
C PHE A 114 -6.64 6.68 -3.40
N LYS A 115 -6.94 6.85 -2.11
CA LYS A 115 -8.12 7.58 -1.64
C LYS A 115 -8.09 9.02 -2.15
N GLU A 116 -6.92 9.66 -2.09
CA GLU A 116 -6.72 11.02 -2.59
C GLU A 116 -6.93 11.11 -4.10
N THR A 117 -6.33 10.21 -4.89
CA THR A 117 -6.54 10.17 -6.35
C THR A 117 -8.02 10.00 -6.69
N LEU A 118 -8.71 9.08 -6.01
CA LEU A 118 -10.12 8.83 -6.26
C LEU A 118 -10.98 10.05 -5.94
N PHE A 119 -10.71 10.72 -4.81
CA PHE A 119 -11.40 11.95 -4.47
C PHE A 119 -11.09 13.10 -5.43
N GLN A 120 -9.86 13.21 -5.93
CA GLN A 120 -9.52 14.20 -6.95
C GLN A 120 -10.30 13.97 -8.26
N VAL A 121 -10.43 12.72 -8.72
CA VAL A 121 -11.22 12.39 -9.92
C VAL A 121 -12.69 12.73 -9.70
N ILE A 122 -13.24 12.40 -8.53
CA ILE A 122 -14.62 12.75 -8.15
C ILE A 122 -14.83 14.27 -8.10
N ASP A 123 -13.90 15.01 -7.52
CA ASP A 123 -14.00 16.47 -7.44
C ASP A 123 -13.86 17.11 -8.83
N GLN A 124 -13.11 16.51 -9.76
CA GLN A 124 -13.11 16.91 -11.17
C GLN A 124 -14.46 16.67 -11.85
N ILE A 125 -15.12 15.54 -11.56
CA ILE A 125 -16.48 15.26 -12.06
C ILE A 125 -17.46 16.30 -11.54
N LYS A 126 -17.43 16.64 -10.24
CA LYS A 126 -18.29 17.71 -9.69
C LYS A 126 -18.12 19.03 -10.44
N LYS A 127 -16.87 19.43 -10.69
CA LYS A 127 -16.59 20.64 -11.48
C LYS A 127 -17.15 20.57 -12.90
N LEU A 128 -17.21 19.39 -13.51
CA LEU A 128 -17.83 19.20 -14.82
C LEU A 128 -19.36 19.28 -14.73
N ASN A 129 -19.96 18.72 -13.67
CA ASN A 129 -21.40 18.83 -13.43
C ASN A 129 -21.86 20.27 -13.17
N ASP A 130 -20.99 21.09 -12.57
CA ASP A 130 -21.25 22.51 -12.32
C ASP A 130 -21.10 23.38 -13.59
N LYS A 131 -20.53 22.85 -14.69
CA LYS A 131 -20.42 23.59 -15.95
C LYS A 131 -21.81 23.87 -16.50
N LYS A 132 -21.98 25.07 -17.05
CA LYS A 132 -23.22 25.49 -17.70
C LYS A 132 -23.40 24.78 -19.03
N CYS A 133 -24.61 24.30 -19.28
CA CYS A 133 -25.08 23.78 -20.55
C CYS A 133 -26.39 24.45 -20.96
N LYS A 134 -26.67 24.39 -22.26
CA LYS A 134 -27.90 24.86 -22.90
C LYS A 134 -28.49 23.67 -23.64
N LEU A 135 -29.76 23.39 -23.39
CA LEU A 135 -30.50 22.40 -24.14
C LEU A 135 -31.17 23.13 -25.31
N LYS A 136 -30.77 22.80 -26.54
CA LYS A 136 -31.38 23.34 -27.76
C LYS A 136 -32.33 22.31 -28.36
N HIS A 137 -33.52 22.76 -28.70
CA HIS A 137 -34.50 22.00 -29.45
C HIS A 137 -34.62 22.55 -30.88
N ASP A 138 -34.36 21.71 -31.87
CA ASP A 138 -34.74 21.95 -33.27
C ASP A 138 -35.94 21.07 -33.63
N GLU A 139 -36.70 21.39 -34.68
CA GLU A 139 -37.99 20.73 -35.04
C GLU A 139 -37.91 19.18 -35.14
N ARG A 140 -36.71 18.61 -35.21
CA ARG A 140 -36.47 17.16 -35.28
C ARG A 140 -35.38 16.62 -34.34
N LYS A 141 -34.69 17.47 -33.56
CA LYS A 141 -33.51 17.04 -32.80
C LYS A 141 -33.31 17.85 -31.52
N TRP A 142 -33.09 17.14 -30.42
CA TRP A 142 -32.47 17.73 -29.22
C TRP A 142 -30.95 17.76 -29.34
N SER A 143 -30.32 18.82 -28.85
CA SER A 143 -28.85 18.94 -28.76
C SER A 143 -28.44 19.67 -27.49
N ILE A 144 -27.34 19.26 -26.87
CA ILE A 144 -26.74 20.01 -25.76
C ILE A 144 -25.60 20.87 -26.30
N ILE A 145 -25.68 22.16 -26.05
CA ILE A 145 -24.66 23.15 -26.37
C ILE A 145 -24.08 23.65 -25.06
N THR A 146 -22.76 23.58 -24.87
CA THR A 146 -22.09 24.33 -23.81
C THR A 146 -21.14 25.36 -24.43
N ASP A 147 -20.57 26.29 -23.66
CA ASP A 147 -19.97 27.55 -24.16
C ASP A 147 -18.46 27.50 -24.55
N ASP A 148 -17.79 26.35 -24.44
CA ASP A 148 -16.33 26.16 -24.25
C ASP A 148 -15.35 25.66 -25.39
N ASN A 149 -15.58 25.68 -26.69
CA ASN A 149 -15.12 24.56 -27.54
C ASN A 149 -15.48 23.15 -27.14
N PHE A 150 -16.75 22.78 -27.27
CA PHE A 150 -17.96 23.64 -27.23
C PHE A 150 -18.04 25.06 -27.91
N ASP A 151 -17.71 25.24 -29.20
CA ASP A 151 -17.26 26.57 -29.71
C ASP A 151 -18.29 27.08 -30.62
N PHE A 152 -18.31 28.40 -30.56
CA PHE A 152 -19.06 29.29 -31.38
C PHE A 152 -20.58 29.32 -31.19
N ARG A 153 -20.93 30.55 -30.82
CA ARG A 153 -22.09 31.36 -31.22
C ARG A 153 -23.40 31.00 -30.53
N SER A 154 -23.52 31.65 -29.38
CA SER A 154 -24.75 31.97 -28.68
C SER A 154 -25.94 32.21 -29.62
N ILE A 155 -26.94 31.35 -29.48
CA ILE A 155 -28.33 31.71 -29.73
C ILE A 155 -29.06 31.45 -28.41
N LYS A 156 -29.78 32.48 -27.95
CA LYS A 156 -30.37 32.61 -26.61
C LYS A 156 -31.30 31.44 -26.28
N GLU A 157 -30.94 30.70 -25.23
CA GLU A 157 -31.82 29.87 -24.38
C GLU A 157 -31.07 29.62 -23.04
N SER A 158 -31.80 29.53 -21.92
CA SER A 158 -31.27 29.73 -20.55
C SER A 158 -30.12 28.80 -20.18
N ASP A 159 -29.03 29.37 -19.64
CA ASP A 159 -27.95 28.59 -19.01
C ASP A 159 -28.51 27.76 -17.85
N MET A 160 -28.17 26.46 -17.79
CA MET A 160 -28.42 25.61 -16.62
C MET A 160 -27.16 24.77 -16.31
N PRO A 161 -26.89 24.40 -15.05
CA PRO A 161 -25.84 23.44 -14.74
C PRO A 161 -26.08 22.08 -15.41
N PHE A 162 -25.01 21.38 -15.81
CA PHE A 162 -25.11 20.03 -16.38
C PHE A 162 -25.79 19.04 -15.41
N GLU A 163 -25.57 19.21 -14.11
CA GLU A 163 -26.29 18.46 -13.07
C GLU A 163 -27.82 18.60 -13.19
N THR A 164 -28.30 19.82 -13.40
CA THR A 164 -29.73 20.09 -13.57
C THR A 164 -30.27 19.44 -14.85
N PHE A 165 -29.43 19.34 -15.89
CA PHE A 165 -29.78 18.63 -17.12
C PHE A 165 -29.91 17.12 -16.85
N LEU A 166 -28.95 16.51 -16.16
CA LEU A 166 -28.99 15.09 -15.80
C LEU A 166 -30.24 14.75 -14.98
N GLN A 167 -30.58 15.63 -14.02
CA GLN A 167 -31.82 15.50 -13.26
C GLN A 167 -33.03 15.46 -14.20
N ALA A 168 -33.20 16.48 -15.05
CA ALA A 168 -34.33 16.54 -15.99
C ALA A 168 -34.37 15.31 -16.92
N TYR A 169 -33.22 14.91 -17.47
CA TYR A 169 -33.10 13.75 -18.34
C TYR A 169 -33.61 12.46 -17.68
N PHE A 170 -33.15 12.15 -16.46
CA PHE A 170 -33.56 10.90 -15.79
C PHE A 170 -34.99 10.96 -15.25
N PHE A 171 -35.53 12.13 -14.95
CA PHE A 171 -36.97 12.29 -14.67
C PHE A 171 -37.82 11.96 -15.91
N GLU A 172 -37.43 12.48 -17.08
CA GLU A 172 -38.10 12.19 -18.35
C GLU A 172 -38.00 10.71 -18.73
N MET A 173 -36.80 10.12 -18.69
CA MET A 173 -36.58 8.69 -19.00
C MET A 173 -37.44 7.77 -18.13
N ARG A 174 -37.58 8.11 -16.86
CA ARG A 174 -38.38 7.34 -15.91
C ARG A 174 -39.88 7.38 -16.22
N SER A 175 -40.39 8.49 -16.74
CA SER A 175 -41.81 8.60 -17.09
C SER A 175 -42.22 7.75 -18.30
N LYS A 176 -41.23 7.12 -18.98
CA LYS A 176 -41.37 6.30 -20.19
C LYS A 176 -42.34 6.86 -21.26
N PRO A 177 -42.41 8.18 -21.54
CA PRO A 177 -43.44 8.72 -22.43
C PRO A 177 -43.01 8.74 -23.90
N LEU A 178 -41.79 8.30 -24.20
CA LEU A 178 -41.18 8.45 -25.52
C LEU A 178 -41.67 7.37 -26.48
N GLU A 179 -42.64 7.72 -27.33
CA GLU A 179 -42.93 7.00 -28.57
C GLU A 179 -41.61 6.78 -29.35
N ASN A 180 -41.52 5.72 -30.16
CA ASN A 180 -40.32 5.46 -30.99
C ASN A 180 -40.23 6.44 -32.18
N ASP A 181 -40.30 7.73 -31.93
CA ASP A 181 -40.09 8.78 -32.91
C ASP A 181 -38.61 9.25 -32.94
N GLU A 182 -38.23 9.91 -34.02
CA GLU A 182 -36.86 10.38 -34.25
C GLU A 182 -36.38 11.36 -33.16
N LEU A 183 -37.33 12.12 -32.61
CA LEU A 183 -37.12 13.13 -31.59
C LEU A 183 -36.79 12.47 -30.23
N SER A 184 -37.49 11.41 -29.86
CA SER A 184 -37.22 10.60 -28.68
C SER A 184 -35.86 9.90 -28.73
N LEU A 185 -35.49 9.38 -29.90
CA LEU A 185 -34.17 8.78 -30.10
C LEU A 185 -33.06 9.83 -29.99
N SER A 186 -33.30 11.05 -30.49
CA SER A 186 -32.35 12.15 -30.33
C SER A 186 -32.16 12.55 -28.87
N PHE A 187 -33.25 12.60 -28.08
CA PHE A 187 -33.20 12.90 -26.65
C PHE A 187 -32.44 11.81 -25.89
N LYS A 188 -32.71 10.53 -26.16
CA LYS A 188 -31.97 9.39 -25.57
C LYS A 188 -30.47 9.48 -25.79
N ARG A 189 -30.04 9.94 -26.96
CA ARG A 189 -28.62 10.06 -27.33
C ARG A 189 -27.88 11.22 -26.68
N LEU A 190 -28.59 12.20 -26.11
CA LEU A 190 -27.98 13.39 -25.50
C LEU A 190 -26.95 13.07 -24.41
N ILE A 191 -27.19 12.03 -23.60
CA ILE A 191 -26.27 11.61 -22.55
C ILE A 191 -24.94 11.05 -23.10
N PHE A 192 -24.90 10.70 -24.38
CA PHE A 192 -23.70 10.26 -25.08
C PHE A 192 -23.07 11.39 -25.92
N GLU A 193 -23.80 12.47 -26.19
CA GLU A 193 -23.27 13.66 -26.87
C GLU A 193 -22.43 14.50 -25.90
N GLY A 194 -21.10 14.46 -26.05
CA GLY A 194 -20.18 15.30 -25.26
C GLY A 194 -19.70 14.67 -23.93
N THR A 195 -20.04 13.41 -23.64
CA THR A 195 -19.60 12.72 -22.41
C THR A 195 -18.23 12.05 -22.48
N ASN A 196 -17.47 12.26 -23.57
CA ASN A 196 -16.11 11.75 -23.73
C ASN A 196 -15.18 12.11 -22.55
N VAL A 197 -15.34 13.31 -21.99
CA VAL A 197 -14.55 13.76 -20.84
C VAL A 197 -14.87 12.97 -19.56
N TYR A 198 -16.07 12.40 -19.45
CA TYR A 198 -16.47 11.53 -18.34
C TYR A 198 -16.00 10.09 -18.54
N ILE A 199 -15.92 9.59 -19.78
CA ILE A 199 -15.50 8.21 -20.08
C ILE A 199 -14.16 7.87 -19.39
N GLU A 200 -13.14 8.69 -19.61
CA GLU A 200 -11.81 8.48 -18.99
C GLU A 200 -11.86 8.53 -17.46
N LYS A 201 -12.72 9.37 -16.90
CA LYS A 201 -12.89 9.49 -15.44
C LYS A 201 -13.63 8.28 -14.85
N ILE A 202 -14.64 7.78 -15.55
CA ILE A 202 -15.39 6.57 -15.17
C ILE A 202 -14.46 5.35 -15.22
N LYS A 203 -13.69 5.20 -16.31
CA LYS A 203 -12.66 4.16 -16.44
C LYS A 203 -11.67 4.23 -15.27
N THR A 204 -11.14 5.42 -14.99
CA THR A 204 -10.21 5.64 -13.88
C THR A 204 -10.82 5.24 -12.54
N ILE A 205 -12.07 5.65 -12.24
CA ILE A 205 -12.76 5.26 -11.01
C ILE A 205 -12.90 3.74 -10.91
N ALA A 206 -13.33 3.08 -11.99
CA ALA A 206 -13.54 1.64 -11.99
C ALA A 206 -12.24 0.86 -11.77
N LEU A 207 -11.16 1.23 -12.49
CA LEU A 207 -9.83 0.61 -12.35
C LEU A 207 -9.24 0.84 -10.96
N LEU A 208 -9.48 2.02 -10.39
CA LEU A 208 -9.09 2.29 -9.02
C LEU A 208 -9.87 1.37 -8.06
N LEU A 209 -11.20 1.32 -8.16
CA LEU A 209 -12.02 0.51 -7.26
C LEU A 209 -11.76 -1.01 -7.40
N SER A 210 -11.39 -1.50 -8.58
CA SER A 210 -11.01 -2.92 -8.78
C SER A 210 -9.70 -3.26 -8.08
N ASN A 211 -8.72 -2.35 -8.07
CA ASN A 211 -7.43 -2.57 -7.40
C ASN A 211 -7.53 -2.61 -5.86
N ILE A 212 -8.67 -2.23 -5.29
CA ILE A 212 -8.96 -2.27 -3.84
C ILE A 212 -9.73 -3.54 -3.43
N GLU A 213 -9.96 -4.47 -4.36
CA GLU A 213 -10.66 -5.71 -4.08
C GLU A 213 -9.96 -6.53 -2.97
N GLY A 214 -10.67 -6.76 -1.87
CA GLY A 214 -10.15 -7.44 -0.67
C GLY A 214 -9.66 -6.51 0.45
N ASN A 215 -9.64 -5.19 0.25
CA ASN A 215 -9.29 -4.25 1.33
C ASN A 215 -10.46 -4.08 2.31
N ARG A 216 -10.16 -4.15 3.62
CA ARG A 216 -11.14 -3.91 4.71
C ARG A 216 -11.84 -2.55 4.63
N TYR A 217 -11.25 -1.57 3.94
CA TYR A 217 -11.79 -0.21 3.81
C TYR A 217 -12.64 0.01 2.56
N LYS A 218 -12.77 -0.98 1.66
CA LYS A 218 -13.50 -0.86 0.38
C LYS A 218 -14.93 -0.35 0.60
N SER A 219 -15.68 -0.97 1.49
CA SER A 219 -17.09 -0.61 1.75
C SER A 219 -17.24 0.83 2.25
N ILE A 220 -16.37 1.28 3.16
CA ILE A 220 -16.38 2.64 3.70
C ILE A 220 -16.10 3.65 2.59
N LEU A 221 -15.12 3.34 1.74
CA LEU A 221 -14.74 4.17 0.62
C LEU A 221 -15.87 4.25 -0.44
N GLU A 222 -16.48 3.13 -0.79
CA GLU A 222 -17.63 3.07 -1.72
C GLU A 222 -18.77 3.97 -1.24
N ILE A 223 -19.15 3.88 0.04
CA ILE A 223 -20.18 4.75 0.65
C ILE A 223 -19.76 6.23 0.59
N SER A 224 -18.50 6.52 0.94
CA SER A 224 -17.98 7.89 0.97
C SER A 224 -17.97 8.55 -0.41
N ILE A 225 -17.63 7.80 -1.45
CA ILE A 225 -17.63 8.26 -2.84
C ILE A 225 -19.05 8.40 -3.34
N PHE A 226 -19.92 7.43 -3.06
CA PHE A 226 -21.30 7.46 -3.49
C PHE A 226 -22.00 8.74 -3.03
N ASN A 227 -21.80 9.13 -1.77
CA ASN A 227 -22.35 10.35 -1.19
C ASN A 227 -21.73 11.66 -1.71
N LYS A 228 -20.63 11.60 -2.46
CA LYS A 228 -20.01 12.81 -3.03
C LYS A 228 -20.69 13.23 -4.33
N LEU A 229 -21.22 12.31 -5.13
CA LEU A 229 -21.91 12.63 -6.37
C LEU A 229 -23.42 12.48 -6.21
N THR A 230 -24.18 13.11 -7.09
CA THR A 230 -25.63 12.95 -7.11
C THR A 230 -26.00 11.59 -7.69
N ILE A 231 -27.21 11.13 -7.37
CA ILE A 231 -27.77 9.90 -7.92
C ILE A 231 -27.82 9.93 -9.46
N PHE A 232 -28.14 11.08 -10.05
CA PHE A 232 -28.23 11.24 -11.51
C PHE A 232 -26.86 11.10 -12.20
N THR A 233 -25.80 11.57 -11.56
CA THR A 233 -24.42 11.35 -12.04
C THR A 233 -24.07 9.86 -12.03
N TRP A 234 -24.46 9.14 -10.97
CA TRP A 234 -24.25 7.71 -10.90
C TRP A 234 -25.05 6.95 -11.96
N LEU A 235 -26.32 7.28 -12.16
CA LEU A 235 -27.12 6.68 -13.23
C LEU A 235 -26.50 6.92 -14.61
N MET A 236 -25.99 8.13 -14.88
CA MET A 236 -25.22 8.42 -16.08
C MET A 236 -24.00 7.52 -16.22
N PHE A 237 -23.27 7.24 -15.13
CA PHE A 237 -22.11 6.35 -15.19
C PHE A 237 -22.49 4.92 -15.57
N VAL A 238 -23.66 4.42 -15.13
CA VAL A 238 -24.15 3.10 -15.57
C VAL A 238 -24.44 3.11 -17.07
N GLU A 239 -25.16 4.10 -17.58
CA GLU A 239 -25.50 4.20 -19.00
C GLU A 239 -24.25 4.27 -19.88
N ILE A 240 -23.29 5.12 -19.51
CA ILE A 240 -22.03 5.26 -20.24
C ILE A 240 -21.20 3.96 -20.17
N SER A 241 -21.06 3.36 -18.99
CA SER A 241 -20.28 2.13 -18.84
C SER A 241 -20.92 0.94 -19.57
N PHE A 242 -22.26 0.85 -19.60
CA PHE A 242 -22.97 -0.15 -20.39
C PHE A 242 -22.77 0.07 -21.90
N HIS A 243 -22.83 1.32 -22.36
CA HIS A 243 -22.55 1.64 -23.76
C HIS A 243 -21.13 1.21 -24.17
N LEU A 244 -20.13 1.48 -23.31
CA LEU A 244 -18.75 1.04 -23.52
C LEU A 244 -18.63 -0.49 -23.57
N TYR A 245 -19.36 -1.19 -22.70
CA TYR A 245 -19.42 -2.66 -22.69
C TYR A 245 -20.06 -3.24 -23.97
N LYS A 246 -21.13 -2.63 -24.46
CA LYS A 246 -21.86 -3.09 -25.65
C LYS A 246 -21.13 -2.79 -26.96
N GLN A 247 -20.39 -1.69 -27.01
CA GLN A 247 -19.62 -1.25 -28.18
C GLN A 247 -18.15 -0.96 -27.80
N PRO A 248 -17.37 -2.00 -27.43
CA PRO A 248 -16.00 -1.81 -27.01
C PRO A 248 -15.10 -1.43 -28.20
N ASN A 249 -14.11 -0.60 -27.94
CA ASN A 249 -13.01 -0.39 -28.89
C ASN A 249 -12.21 -1.70 -29.05
N LYS A 250 -11.65 -1.93 -30.24
CA LYS A 250 -10.83 -3.14 -30.49
C LYS A 250 -9.68 -3.22 -29.49
N GLY A 251 -9.67 -4.27 -28.67
CA GLY A 251 -8.64 -4.51 -27.64
C GLY A 251 -9.00 -4.05 -26.24
N GLU A 252 -10.12 -3.33 -26.05
CA GLU A 252 -10.59 -2.82 -24.74
C GLU A 252 -11.75 -3.64 -24.16
N GLU A 253 -12.05 -4.82 -24.72
CA GLU A 253 -13.24 -5.62 -24.34
C GLU A 253 -13.25 -5.99 -22.85
N ILE A 254 -12.12 -6.48 -22.34
CA ILE A 254 -11.96 -6.89 -20.93
C ILE A 254 -12.05 -5.66 -20.01
N GLU A 255 -11.47 -4.54 -20.44
CA GLU A 255 -11.51 -3.30 -19.67
C GLU A 255 -12.93 -2.76 -19.59
N ALA A 256 -13.65 -2.71 -20.71
CA ALA A 256 -15.02 -2.24 -20.78
C ALA A 256 -15.97 -3.10 -19.93
N GLU A 257 -15.78 -4.42 -19.93
CA GLU A 257 -16.51 -5.34 -19.06
C GLU A 257 -16.22 -5.08 -17.57
N LEU A 258 -14.95 -4.92 -17.20
CA LEU A 258 -14.55 -4.60 -15.83
C LEU A 258 -15.15 -3.27 -15.38
N VAL A 259 -15.08 -2.25 -16.24
CA VAL A 259 -15.61 -0.91 -15.95
C VAL A 259 -17.12 -0.98 -15.68
N PHE A 260 -17.88 -1.65 -16.55
CA PHE A 260 -19.31 -1.84 -16.33
C PHE A 260 -19.60 -2.61 -15.05
N ALA A 261 -18.94 -3.75 -14.82
CA ALA A 261 -19.19 -4.59 -13.64
C ALA A 261 -18.92 -3.85 -12.32
N VAL A 262 -17.83 -3.09 -12.26
CA VAL A 262 -17.46 -2.33 -11.05
C VAL A 262 -18.42 -1.18 -10.78
N ILE A 263 -18.75 -0.39 -11.80
CA ILE A 263 -19.64 0.78 -11.68
C ILE A 263 -21.08 0.35 -11.38
N ALA A 264 -21.61 -0.60 -12.15
CA ALA A 264 -22.94 -1.16 -11.93
C ALA A 264 -23.03 -1.81 -10.54
N GLY A 265 -22.01 -2.59 -10.15
CA GLY A 265 -21.96 -3.24 -8.84
C GLY A 265 -21.90 -2.22 -7.69
N LEU A 266 -21.11 -1.15 -7.82
CA LEU A 266 -21.07 -0.06 -6.84
C LEU A 266 -22.46 0.54 -6.65
N ILE A 267 -23.11 0.89 -7.74
CA ILE A 267 -24.39 1.60 -7.74
C ILE A 267 -25.49 0.70 -7.18
N CYS A 268 -25.60 -0.54 -7.64
CA CYS A 268 -26.62 -1.48 -7.15
C CYS A 268 -26.42 -1.84 -5.67
N ARG A 269 -25.19 -1.85 -5.14
CA ARG A 269 -24.94 -2.05 -3.71
C ARG A 269 -25.38 -0.86 -2.85
N GLN A 270 -25.24 0.36 -3.36
CA GLN A 270 -25.50 1.59 -2.58
C GLN A 270 -26.94 2.10 -2.74
N LEU A 271 -27.58 1.86 -3.88
CA LEU A 271 -29.00 2.16 -4.08
C LEU A 271 -29.87 1.14 -3.35
N LYS A 272 -30.34 1.54 -2.17
CA LYS A 272 -31.37 0.79 -1.42
C LYS A 272 -32.77 0.97 -2.00
N ASP A 273 -33.01 2.12 -2.64
CA ASP A 273 -34.28 2.46 -3.26
C ASP A 273 -34.23 2.11 -4.75
N VAL A 274 -34.82 0.96 -5.11
CA VAL A 274 -35.01 0.48 -6.50
C VAL A 274 -35.68 1.54 -7.39
N TYR A 275 -36.37 2.51 -6.79
CA TYR A 275 -37.11 3.59 -7.42
C TYR A 275 -36.37 4.36 -8.52
N TRP A 276 -35.06 4.60 -8.37
CA TRP A 276 -34.27 5.33 -9.36
C TRP A 276 -33.60 4.45 -10.40
N ILE A 277 -33.53 3.14 -10.14
CA ILE A 277 -32.95 2.17 -11.09
C ILE A 277 -33.85 2.07 -12.32
N ASP A 278 -35.18 2.17 -12.15
CA ASP A 278 -36.17 2.18 -13.24
C ASP A 278 -36.04 3.36 -14.22
N ALA A 279 -35.20 4.36 -13.91
CA ALA A 279 -34.88 5.47 -14.81
C ALA A 279 -33.81 5.11 -15.86
N LEU A 280 -33.13 3.96 -15.70
CA LEU A 280 -32.16 3.44 -16.67
C LEU A 280 -32.88 2.87 -17.90
N SER A 281 -32.15 2.79 -19.01
CA SER A 281 -32.61 2.19 -20.26
C SER A 281 -32.98 0.72 -20.06
N ASP A 282 -33.99 0.24 -20.79
CA ASP A 282 -34.49 -1.13 -20.64
C ASP A 282 -33.38 -2.17 -20.92
N GLU A 283 -32.43 -1.86 -21.82
CA GLU A 283 -31.27 -2.72 -22.10
C GLU A 283 -30.33 -2.85 -20.89
N VAL A 284 -30.03 -1.74 -20.20
CA VAL A 284 -29.24 -1.74 -18.98
C VAL A 284 -29.94 -2.55 -17.90
N LEU A 285 -31.25 -2.35 -17.70
CA LEU A 285 -32.04 -3.08 -16.71
C LEU A 285 -32.04 -4.59 -16.95
N LEU A 286 -32.13 -5.02 -18.21
CA LEU A 286 -32.05 -6.43 -18.58
C LEU A 286 -30.69 -7.02 -18.24
N GLU A 287 -29.61 -6.30 -18.55
CA GLU A 287 -28.24 -6.76 -18.27
C GLU A 287 -27.96 -6.82 -16.76
N LEU A 288 -28.40 -5.82 -15.99
CA LEU A 288 -28.26 -5.80 -14.54
C LEU A 288 -28.98 -6.99 -13.87
N LYS A 289 -30.19 -7.34 -14.36
CA LYS A 289 -30.93 -8.53 -13.92
C LYS A 289 -30.22 -9.82 -14.32
N ALA A 290 -29.71 -9.91 -15.55
CA ALA A 290 -28.97 -11.08 -16.03
C ALA A 290 -27.73 -11.38 -15.15
N ARG A 291 -27.05 -10.33 -14.68
CA ARG A 291 -25.88 -10.41 -13.79
C ARG A 291 -26.23 -10.57 -12.30
N LYS A 292 -27.52 -10.63 -11.93
CA LYS A 292 -28.00 -10.71 -10.54
C LYS A 292 -27.46 -9.57 -9.66
N LEU A 293 -27.31 -8.38 -10.24
CA LEU A 293 -26.94 -7.17 -9.51
C LEU A 293 -28.17 -6.46 -8.91
N LEU A 294 -29.36 -6.76 -9.45
CA LEU A 294 -30.68 -6.32 -8.96
C LEU A 294 -31.43 -7.48 -8.29
#